data_AF-A0A965EWG2-F1
#
_entry.id   AF-A0A965EWG2-F1
#
_cell.length_a   1.000
_cell.length_b   1.000
_cell.length_c   1.000
_cell.angle_alpha   90.00
_cell.angle_beta   90.00
_cell.angle_gamma   90.00
#
_symmetry.space_group_name_H-M   'P 1'
#
loop_
_entity.id
_entity.type
_entity.pdbx_description
1 polymer ?
#
loop_
_entity_poly.entity_id
_entity_poly.type
_entity_poly.pdbx_seq_one_letter_code
_entity_poly.pdbx_strand_id
1 'polypeptide(L)'
;MFVNRVIRGITVPCVAFYIVCVLIIITYGYFIRRTKTQDHLARRIFHHPICQDIDGWSITHLLFFGLLGVLFPGHHLQFLLIGVGWEVIETALGQNKIELSGKRLQLVGDQDEEGNSTGKEDAYWYGKESDIIVDLLGYCIGSAWASKYWPNEAKKCAGSAPKAPPRA
;
A
#
# COMPACT_ATOMS: atom_id res chain seq x y z
N MET A 1 3.64 14.95 -9.65
CA MET A 1 2.36 15.64 -9.32
C MET A 1 1.34 14.55 -9.03
N PHE A 2 0.68 14.57 -7.87
CA PHE A 2 -0.32 13.55 -7.55
C PHE A 2 -1.59 13.75 -8.39
N VAL A 3 -2.19 12.63 -8.80
CA VAL A 3 -3.41 12.64 -9.61
C VAL A 3 -4.61 12.94 -8.72
N ASN A 4 -5.51 13.78 -9.23
CA ASN A 4 -6.79 14.05 -8.59
C ASN A 4 -7.90 13.52 -9.51
N ARG A 5 -8.96 12.96 -8.94
CA ARG A 5 -10.14 12.53 -9.71
C ARG A 5 -11.35 13.34 -9.28
N VAL A 6 -12.12 13.83 -10.24
CA VAL A 6 -13.39 14.50 -9.97
C VAL A 6 -14.54 13.49 -10.13
N ILE A 7 -15.24 13.19 -9.04
CA ILE A 7 -16.42 12.30 -9.04
C ILE A 7 -17.62 13.15 -8.67
N ARG A 8 -18.54 13.35 -9.63
CA ARG A 8 -19.77 14.17 -9.43
C ARG A 8 -19.48 15.56 -8.84
N GLY A 9 -18.42 16.22 -9.32
CA GLY A 9 -18.01 17.55 -8.86
C GLY A 9 -17.13 17.56 -7.59
N ILE A 10 -16.95 16.42 -6.92
CA ILE A 10 -16.06 16.30 -5.75
C ILE A 10 -14.67 15.90 -6.23
N THR A 11 -13.66 16.70 -5.90
CA THR A 11 -12.26 16.36 -6.18
C THR A 11 -11.74 15.44 -5.09
N VAL A 12 -11.37 14.22 -5.46
CA VAL A 12 -10.78 13.22 -4.59
C VAL A 12 -9.28 13.14 -4.89
N PRO A 13 -8.42 13.70 -4.02
CA PRO A 13 -6.98 13.65 -4.23
C PRO A 13 -6.43 12.28 -3.90
N CYS A 14 -5.56 11.74 -4.77
CA CYS A 14 -4.92 10.44 -4.55
C CYS A 14 -4.15 10.41 -3.21
N VAL A 15 -3.52 11.52 -2.84
CA VAL A 15 -2.80 11.68 -1.56
C VAL A 15 -3.68 11.41 -0.34
N ALA A 16 -4.98 11.76 -0.38
CA ALA A 16 -5.86 11.51 0.76
C ALA A 16 -6.01 10.01 1.06
N PHE A 17 -6.02 9.15 0.03
CA PHE A 17 -6.07 7.70 0.24
C PHE A 17 -4.82 7.18 0.95
N TYR A 18 -3.64 7.66 0.59
CA TYR A 18 -2.40 7.30 1.27
C TYR A 18 -2.38 7.79 2.72
N ILE A 19 -2.81 9.03 2.97
CA ILE A 19 -2.91 9.54 4.35
C ILE A 19 -3.85 8.68 5.18
N VAL A 20 -5.04 8.37 4.66
CA VAL A 20 -6.01 7.51 5.35
C VAL A 20 -5.44 6.11 5.58
N CYS A 21 -4.76 5.52 4.60
CA CYS A 21 -4.09 4.22 4.71
C CYS A 21 -3.03 4.22 5.82
N VAL A 22 -2.12 5.20 5.82
CA VAL A 22 -1.10 5.38 6.87
C VAL A 22 -1.73 5.51 8.24
N LEU A 23 -2.79 6.32 8.38
CA LEU A 23 -3.49 6.50 9.66
C LEU A 23 -4.13 5.19 10.14
N ILE A 24 -4.71 4.39 9.25
CA ILE A 24 -5.26 3.06 9.58
C ILE A 24 -4.15 2.13 10.07
N ILE A 25 -3.01 2.06 9.37
CA ILE A 25 -1.87 1.21 9.74
C ILE A 25 -1.30 1.62 11.10
N ILE A 26 -1.12 2.92 11.35
CA ILE A 26 -0.65 3.42 12.65
C ILE A 26 -1.66 3.09 13.75
N THR A 27 -2.95 3.27 13.51
CA THR A 27 -4.00 2.99 14.49
C THR A 27 -4.11 1.49 14.79
N TYR A 28 -4.02 0.64 13.77
CA TYR A 28 -4.03 -0.81 13.92
C TYR A 28 -2.80 -1.28 14.71
N GLY A 29 -1.62 -0.74 14.41
CA GLY A 29 -0.38 -1.05 15.14
C GLY A 29 -0.43 -0.58 16.59
N TYR A 30 -0.97 0.62 16.82
CA TYR A 30 -1.23 1.13 18.17
C TYR A 30 -2.18 0.20 18.94
N PHE A 31 -3.25 -0.27 18.31
CA PHE A 31 -4.20 -1.19 18.93
C PHE A 31 -3.55 -2.52 19.31
N ILE A 32 -2.91 -3.20 18.36
CA ILE A 32 -2.20 -4.47 18.56
C ILE A 32 -1.24 -4.39 19.76
N ARG A 33 -0.46 -3.31 19.81
CA ARG A 33 0.48 -3.05 20.91
C ARG A 33 -0.21 -2.85 22.24
N ARG A 34 -1.28 -2.05 22.25
CA ARG A 34 -2.00 -1.72 23.48
C ARG A 34 -2.68 -2.94 24.09
N THR A 35 -3.19 -3.84 23.24
CA THR A 35 -3.90 -5.05 23.65
C THR A 35 -2.99 -6.28 23.80
N LYS A 36 -1.71 -6.19 23.39
CA LYS A 36 -0.78 -7.33 23.33
C LYS A 36 -1.37 -8.53 22.56
N THR A 37 -2.15 -8.23 21.52
CA THR A 37 -2.77 -9.25 20.67
C THR A 37 -1.83 -9.61 19.54
N GLN A 38 -1.88 -10.85 19.06
CA GLN A 38 -1.13 -11.26 17.88
C GLN A 38 -1.59 -10.49 16.64
N ASP A 39 -0.66 -10.20 15.73
CA ASP A 39 -0.99 -9.63 14.43
C ASP A 39 -1.67 -10.68 13.55
N HIS A 40 -2.97 -10.51 13.32
CA HIS A 40 -3.74 -11.39 12.45
C HIS A 40 -3.38 -11.22 10.97
N LEU A 41 -2.88 -10.05 10.56
CA LEU A 41 -2.46 -9.79 9.18
C LEU A 41 -1.10 -10.40 8.87
N ALA A 42 -0.22 -10.58 9.86
CA ALA A 42 1.04 -11.31 9.68
C ALA A 42 0.85 -12.84 9.51
N ARG A 43 -0.36 -13.37 9.73
CA ARG A 43 -0.60 -14.81 9.58
C ARG A 43 -0.55 -15.20 8.10
N ARG A 44 0.44 -16.04 7.76
CA ARG A 44 0.57 -16.62 6.40
C ARG A 44 -0.71 -17.32 5.98
N ILE A 45 -1.18 -16.98 4.78
CA ILE A 45 -2.42 -17.51 4.20
C ILE A 45 -2.09 -18.61 3.20
N PHE A 46 -0.99 -18.46 2.46
CA PHE A 46 -0.63 -19.39 1.40
C PHE A 46 0.84 -19.83 1.53
N HIS A 47 1.08 -21.12 1.34
CA HIS A 47 2.42 -21.67 1.16
C HIS A 47 2.57 -22.05 -0.32
N HIS A 48 3.22 -21.21 -1.11
CA HIS A 48 3.57 -21.53 -2.49
C HIS A 48 5.09 -21.47 -2.67
N PRO A 49 5.72 -22.41 -3.40
CA PRO A 49 7.18 -22.41 -3.58
C PRO A 49 7.75 -21.14 -4.21
N ILE A 50 6.93 -20.41 -4.99
CA ILE A 50 7.31 -19.17 -5.68
C ILE A 50 6.98 -17.91 -4.85
N CYS A 51 5.93 -17.95 -4.03
CA CYS A 51 5.50 -16.84 -3.16
C CYS A 51 5.24 -17.41 -1.77
N GLN A 52 6.27 -17.42 -0.93
CA GLN A 52 6.27 -18.15 0.35
C GLN A 52 5.71 -17.33 1.52
N ASP A 53 5.35 -16.08 1.28
CA ASP A 53 5.17 -15.03 2.28
C ASP A 53 3.88 -14.21 2.06
N ILE A 54 2.91 -14.76 1.32
CA ILE A 54 1.57 -14.16 1.21
C ILE A 54 0.82 -14.34 2.53
N ASP A 55 0.53 -13.23 3.18
CA ASP A 55 -0.22 -13.13 4.43
C ASP A 55 -1.40 -12.15 4.28
N GLY A 56 -2.01 -11.77 5.40
CA GLY A 56 -3.09 -10.78 5.42
C GLY A 56 -2.63 -9.38 4.98
N TRP A 57 -1.38 -8.98 5.25
CA TRP A 57 -0.82 -7.72 4.75
C TRP A 57 -0.82 -7.69 3.23
N SER A 58 -0.35 -8.77 2.59
CA SER A 58 -0.40 -8.88 1.13
C SER A 58 -1.83 -8.74 0.57
N ILE A 59 -2.85 -9.25 1.27
CA ILE A 59 -4.25 -9.04 0.86
C ILE A 59 -4.63 -7.56 0.95
N THR A 60 -4.23 -6.86 2.00
CA THR A 60 -4.52 -5.41 2.11
C THR A 60 -3.87 -4.61 1.00
N HIS A 61 -2.64 -4.95 0.59
CA HIS A 61 -1.93 -4.39 -0.56
C HIS A 61 -2.71 -4.61 -1.85
N LEU A 62 -3.11 -5.85 -2.13
CA LEU A 62 -3.90 -6.21 -3.30
C LEU A 62 -5.19 -5.36 -3.39
N LEU A 63 -5.91 -5.24 -2.27
CA LEU A 63 -7.17 -4.50 -2.20
C LEU A 63 -6.95 -2.98 -2.35
N PHE A 64 -5.93 -2.42 -1.69
CA PHE A 64 -5.64 -1.00 -1.73
C PHE A 64 -5.18 -0.57 -3.13
N PHE A 65 -4.22 -1.28 -3.72
CA PHE A 65 -3.77 -1.00 -5.09
C PHE A 65 -4.84 -1.31 -6.13
N GLY A 66 -5.69 -2.32 -5.90
CA GLY A 66 -6.89 -2.55 -6.71
C GLY A 66 -7.87 -1.39 -6.69
N LEU A 67 -8.14 -0.82 -5.52
CA LEU A 67 -8.96 0.39 -5.39
C LEU A 67 -8.31 1.57 -6.13
N LEU A 68 -6.99 1.76 -6.01
CA LEU A 68 -6.27 2.78 -6.76
C LEU A 68 -6.33 2.55 -8.27
N GLY A 69 -6.28 1.31 -8.74
CA GLY A 69 -6.47 0.94 -10.15
C GLY A 69 -7.86 1.30 -10.67
N VAL A 70 -8.89 1.08 -9.87
CA VAL A 70 -10.28 1.47 -10.20
C VAL A 70 -10.43 2.99 -10.24
N LEU A 71 -9.80 3.67 -9.27
CA LEU A 71 -9.96 5.11 -9.09
C LEU A 71 -9.07 5.92 -10.03
N PHE A 72 -7.90 5.45 -10.39
CA PHE A 72 -6.91 6.20 -11.17
C PHE A 72 -6.30 5.30 -12.27
N PRO A 73 -7.11 4.78 -13.21
CA PRO A 73 -6.61 3.93 -14.28
C PRO A 73 -5.64 4.69 -15.19
N GLY A 74 -4.68 3.98 -15.81
CA GLY A 74 -3.72 4.55 -16.76
C GLY A 74 -2.44 5.15 -16.16
N HIS A 75 -2.28 5.12 -14.83
CA HIS A 75 -1.10 5.65 -14.13
C HIS A 75 -0.16 4.53 -13.63
N HIS A 76 0.08 3.51 -14.46
CA HIS A 76 0.73 2.25 -14.04
C HIS A 76 2.13 2.49 -13.47
N LEU A 77 2.95 3.27 -14.19
CA LEU A 77 4.31 3.60 -13.74
C LEU A 77 4.33 4.35 -12.41
N GLN A 78 3.39 5.28 -12.21
CA GLN A 78 3.32 6.04 -10.97
C GLN A 78 3.01 5.13 -9.77
N PHE A 79 2.02 4.25 -9.91
CA PHE A 79 1.64 3.35 -8.82
C PHE A 79 2.64 2.23 -8.58
N LEU A 80 3.35 1.76 -9.63
CA LEU A 80 4.50 0.87 -9.46
C LEU A 80 5.59 1.53 -8.61
N LEU A 81 5.99 2.77 -8.95
CA LEU A 81 7.01 3.48 -8.17
C LEU A 81 6.58 3.75 -6.74
N ILE A 82 5.29 4.01 -6.51
CA ILE A 82 4.76 4.19 -5.16
C ILE A 82 4.77 2.86 -4.38
N GLY A 83 4.35 1.74 -4.97
CA GLY A 83 4.42 0.42 -4.32
C GLY A 83 5.85 0.05 -3.95
N VAL A 84 6.79 0.15 -4.90
CA VAL A 84 8.23 -0.06 -4.62
C VAL A 84 8.73 0.88 -3.52
N GLY A 85 8.39 2.17 -3.59
CA GLY A 85 8.82 3.15 -2.58
C GLY A 85 8.21 2.87 -1.21
N TRP A 86 6.98 2.36 -1.17
CA TRP A 86 6.28 1.96 0.03
C TRP A 86 7.00 0.78 0.71
N GLU A 87 7.31 -0.29 -0.01
CA GLU A 87 8.07 -1.43 0.51
C GLU A 87 9.46 -1.04 1.04
N VAL A 88 10.13 -0.10 0.38
CA VAL A 88 11.42 0.45 0.87
C VAL A 88 11.22 1.20 2.19
N ILE A 89 10.15 1.98 2.31
CA ILE A 89 9.82 2.68 3.56
C ILE A 89 9.49 1.68 4.66
N GLU A 90 8.69 0.65 4.38
CA GLU A 90 8.37 -0.39 5.35
C GLU A 90 9.61 -1.16 5.81
N THR A 91 10.48 -1.52 4.86
CA THR A 91 11.76 -2.16 5.17
C THR A 91 12.63 -1.25 6.04
N ALA A 92 12.74 0.03 5.69
CA ALA A 92 13.52 0.98 6.47
C ALA A 92 12.93 1.23 7.86
N LEU A 93 11.63 1.43 7.99
CA LEU A 93 10.96 1.66 9.28
C LEU A 93 10.89 0.39 10.13
N GLY A 94 10.83 -0.78 9.50
CA GLY A 94 10.83 -2.07 10.17
C GLY A 94 12.19 -2.49 10.69
N GLN A 95 13.27 -2.14 9.97
CA GLN A 95 14.65 -2.48 10.36
C GLN A 95 15.27 -1.43 11.30
N ASN A 96 14.88 -0.16 11.19
CA ASN A 96 15.51 0.90 11.98
C ASN A 96 14.88 1.04 13.38
N LYS A 97 15.75 1.03 14.39
CA LYS A 97 15.39 1.41 15.76
C LYS A 97 15.27 2.93 15.84
N ILE A 98 14.13 3.49 15.48
CA ILE A 98 13.89 4.92 15.67
C ILE A 98 13.66 5.16 17.17
N GLU A 99 14.55 5.90 17.83
CA GLU A 99 14.41 6.32 19.22
C GLU A 99 13.87 7.75 19.27
N LEU A 100 12.73 7.95 19.94
CA LEU A 100 12.11 9.26 20.13
C LEU A 100 11.97 9.52 21.64
N SER A 101 12.60 10.59 22.13
CA SER A 101 12.64 10.94 23.57
C SER A 101 13.16 9.82 24.48
N GLY A 102 14.21 9.11 24.06
CA GLY A 102 14.81 8.02 24.84
C GLY A 102 13.93 6.77 24.95
N LYS A 103 12.76 6.75 24.30
CA LYS A 103 11.91 5.58 24.14
C LYS A 103 12.10 5.06 22.72
N ARG A 104 12.36 3.76 22.58
CA ARG A 104 12.38 3.11 21.27
C ARG A 104 10.97 3.20 20.67
N LEU A 105 10.82 4.06 19.69
CA LEU A 105 9.67 4.13 18.80
C LEU A 105 9.88 3.08 17.71
N GLN A 106 10.13 1.85 18.13
CA GLN A 106 10.09 0.70 17.26
C GLN A 106 8.63 0.55 16.88
N LEU A 107 8.26 0.65 15.60
CA LEU A 107 6.95 0.25 15.08
C LEU A 107 6.78 -1.28 15.05
N VAL A 108 7.81 -2.02 15.51
CA VAL A 108 8.05 -3.44 15.23
C VAL A 108 8.60 -4.20 16.46
N GLY A 109 8.12 -5.43 16.67
CA GLY A 109 8.65 -6.41 17.64
C GLY A 109 7.79 -6.62 18.89
N ASP A 110 7.76 -7.87 19.37
CA ASP A 110 7.25 -8.22 20.71
C ASP A 110 7.89 -7.35 21.79
N GLN A 111 7.05 -6.92 22.73
CA GLN A 111 7.48 -6.24 23.94
C GLN A 111 7.28 -7.16 25.14
N ASP A 112 8.21 -7.15 26.08
CA ASP A 112 8.03 -7.81 27.37
C ASP A 112 6.90 -7.13 28.18
N GLU A 113 6.64 -7.64 29.38
CA GLU A 113 5.60 -7.07 30.24
C GLU A 113 5.83 -5.60 30.62
N GLU A 114 7.08 -5.13 30.48
CA GLU A 114 7.59 -3.82 30.84
C GLU A 114 7.66 -2.86 29.63
N GLY A 115 7.36 -3.35 28.41
CA GLY A 115 7.37 -2.56 27.19
C GLY A 115 8.71 -2.56 26.43
N ASN A 116 9.69 -3.37 26.84
CA ASN A 116 10.98 -3.49 26.16
C ASN A 116 10.92 -4.52 25.04
N SER A 117 11.56 -4.23 23.90
CA SER A 117 11.61 -5.16 22.77
C SER A 117 12.34 -6.45 23.14
N THR A 118 11.68 -7.61 23.02
CA THR A 118 12.27 -8.94 23.26
C THR A 118 13.05 -9.46 22.06
N GLY A 119 12.96 -8.75 20.93
CA GLY A 119 13.97 -8.74 19.89
C GLY A 119 14.13 -10.02 19.08
N LYS A 120 13.11 -10.89 18.98
CA LYS A 120 13.28 -12.10 18.15
C LYS A 120 12.38 -12.27 16.94
N GLU A 121 11.04 -12.23 16.95
CA GLU A 121 10.35 -12.75 15.74
C GLU A 121 9.15 -11.99 15.14
N ASP A 122 8.41 -11.12 15.84
CA ASP A 122 7.17 -10.58 15.23
C ASP A 122 7.22 -9.08 14.91
N ALA A 123 7.65 -8.78 13.69
CA ALA A 123 7.49 -7.48 13.09
C ALA A 123 6.04 -7.25 12.65
N TYR A 124 5.36 -6.27 13.25
CA TYR A 124 3.98 -5.88 12.87
C TYR A 124 3.90 -5.21 11.48
N TRP A 125 4.98 -4.56 11.03
CA TRP A 125 5.01 -3.83 9.76
C TRP A 125 6.39 -3.99 9.13
N TYR A 126 6.48 -4.80 8.08
CA TYR A 126 7.71 -5.16 7.42
C TYR A 126 7.49 -5.30 5.92
N GLY A 127 8.41 -4.74 5.14
CA GLY A 127 8.33 -4.83 3.69
C GLY A 127 8.67 -6.23 3.19
N LYS A 128 8.02 -6.63 2.09
CA LYS A 128 8.22 -7.90 1.40
C LYS A 128 8.35 -7.70 -0.10
N GLU A 129 9.29 -8.40 -0.71
CA GLU A 129 9.44 -8.38 -2.17
C GLU A 129 8.19 -8.90 -2.90
N SER A 130 7.49 -9.86 -2.29
CA SER A 130 6.23 -10.38 -2.81
C SER A 130 5.12 -9.32 -2.86
N ASP A 131 5.12 -8.35 -1.95
CA ASP A 131 4.12 -7.28 -1.91
C ASP A 131 4.26 -6.31 -3.08
N ILE A 132 5.48 -6.10 -3.63
CA ILE A 132 5.67 -5.35 -4.89
C ILE A 132 4.89 -6.00 -6.04
N ILE A 133 4.92 -7.34 -6.12
CA ILE A 133 4.21 -8.09 -7.15
C ILE A 133 2.70 -8.00 -6.91
N VAL A 134 2.27 -8.08 -5.65
CA VAL A 134 0.86 -8.00 -5.26
C VAL A 134 0.28 -6.61 -5.50
N ASP A 135 1.02 -5.54 -5.25
CA ASP A 135 0.66 -4.15 -5.57
C ASP A 135 0.42 -3.99 -7.07
N LEU A 136 1.37 -4.47 -7.88
CA LEU A 136 1.27 -4.41 -9.33
C LEU A 136 0.08 -5.22 -9.84
N LEU A 137 -0.15 -6.42 -9.31
CA LEU A 137 -1.27 -7.28 -9.66
C LEU A 137 -2.61 -6.62 -9.29
N GLY A 138 -2.73 -6.12 -8.06
CA GLY A 138 -3.91 -5.44 -7.56
C GLY A 138 -4.27 -4.26 -8.44
N TYR A 139 -3.29 -3.38 -8.70
CA TYR A 139 -3.48 -2.23 -9.56
C TYR A 139 -3.89 -2.62 -10.99
N CYS A 140 -3.25 -3.62 -11.59
CA CYS A 140 -3.62 -4.13 -12.92
C CYS A 140 -5.08 -4.63 -12.96
N ILE A 141 -5.51 -5.41 -11.96
CA ILE A 141 -6.88 -5.92 -11.85
C ILE A 141 -7.87 -4.76 -11.76
N GLY A 142 -7.60 -3.78 -10.88
CA GLY A 142 -8.46 -2.61 -10.70
C GLY A 142 -8.55 -1.75 -11.97
N SER A 143 -7.43 -1.52 -12.65
CA SER A 143 -7.38 -0.74 -13.89
C SER A 143 -8.09 -1.45 -15.04
N ALA A 144 -7.97 -2.78 -15.15
CA ALA A 144 -8.70 -3.58 -16.13
C ALA A 144 -10.22 -3.51 -15.87
N TRP A 145 -10.63 -3.60 -14.60
CA TRP A 145 -12.03 -3.43 -14.20
C TRP A 145 -12.55 -2.05 -14.60
N ALA A 146 -11.80 -0.98 -14.29
CA ALA A 146 -12.17 0.39 -14.67
C ALA A 146 -12.33 0.55 -16.19
N SER A 147 -11.41 -0.05 -16.96
CA SER A 147 -11.44 0.01 -18.42
C SER A 147 -12.69 -0.67 -18.99
N LYS A 148 -13.14 -1.76 -18.37
CA LYS A 148 -14.34 -2.50 -18.78
C LYS A 148 -15.64 -1.77 -18.46
N TYR A 149 -15.77 -1.24 -17.23
CA TYR A 149 -17.04 -0.70 -16.73
C TYR A 149 -17.14 0.83 -16.79
N TRP A 150 -16.01 1.54 -16.90
CA TRP A 150 -15.93 3.00 -17.03
C TRP A 150 -15.00 3.43 -18.19
N PRO A 151 -15.24 2.97 -19.43
CA PRO A 151 -14.32 3.18 -20.56
C PRO A 151 -14.11 4.65 -20.92
N ASN A 152 -15.12 5.50 -20.74
CA ASN A 152 -15.02 6.93 -21.04
C ASN A 152 -14.09 7.66 -20.06
N GLU A 153 -14.03 7.22 -18.82
CA GLU A 153 -13.13 7.79 -17.80
C GLU A 153 -11.71 7.26 -17.98
N ALA A 154 -11.55 5.96 -18.26
CA ALA A 154 -10.24 5.35 -18.54
C ALA A 154 -9.52 6.01 -19.74
N LYS A 155 -10.27 6.33 -20.80
CA LYS A 155 -9.72 7.01 -22.00
C LYS A 155 -9.24 8.44 -21.73
N LYS A 156 -9.87 9.17 -20.82
CA LYS A 156 -9.42 10.53 -20.44
C LYS A 156 -8.07 10.48 -19.74
N CYS A 157 -7.87 9.48 -18.88
CA CYS A 157 -6.63 9.30 -18.11
C CYS A 157 -5.47 8.78 -18.95
N ALA A 158 -5.72 7.97 -19.99
CA ALA A 158 -4.68 7.44 -20.87
C ALA A 158 -3.96 8.52 -21.72
N GLY A 159 -4.39 9.78 -21.62
CA GLY A 159 -3.93 10.85 -22.49
C GLY A 159 -4.45 10.60 -23.90
N SER A 160 -5.48 11.31 -24.33
CA SER A 160 -5.66 11.50 -25.76
C SER A 160 -4.35 12.10 -26.27
N ALA A 161 -3.53 11.28 -26.95
CA ALA A 161 -2.32 11.74 -27.60
C ALA A 161 -2.69 13.02 -28.36
N PRO A 162 -1.92 14.11 -28.20
CA PRO A 162 -2.26 15.37 -28.83
C PRO A 162 -2.50 15.09 -30.32
N LYS A 163 -3.71 15.40 -30.81
CA LYS A 163 -4.01 15.23 -32.24
C LYS A 163 -2.94 16.03 -32.99
N ALA A 164 -2.22 15.36 -33.88
CA ALA A 164 -1.24 16.03 -34.73
C ALA A 164 -1.93 17.24 -35.39
N PRO A 165 -1.27 18.41 -35.44
CA PRO A 165 -1.85 19.58 -36.07
C PRO A 165 -2.23 19.25 -37.53
N PRO A 166 -3.34 19.83 -38.05
CA PRO A 166 -3.72 19.62 -39.44
C PRO A 166 -2.55 19.98 -40.36
N ARG A 167 -2.25 19.11 -41.32
CA ARG A 167 -1.27 19.43 -42.37
C ARG A 167 -1.83 20.59 -43.19
N ALA A 168 -1.09 21.69 -43.23
CA ALA A 168 -1.36 22.84 -44.09
C ALA A 168 -1.18 22.47 -45.57
#